data_AF-A0A397SJR6-F1
#
_entry.id   AF-A0A397SJR6-F1
#
_cell.length_a   1.000
_cell.length_b   1.000
_cell.length_c   1.000
_cell.angle_alpha   90.00
_cell.angle_beta   90.00
_cell.angle_gamma   90.00
#
_symmetry.space_group_name_H-M   'P 1'
#
loop_
_entity.id
_entity.type
_entity.pdbx_description
1 polymer ?
#
loop_
_entity_poly.entity_id
_entity_poly.type
_entity_poly.pdbx_seq_one_letter_code
_entity_poly.pdbx_strand_id
1 'polypeptide(L)'
;MSDVSIPINQTENFRTQNSLTKYKILKNPKQLITLIVMLIICLCGAALVLILFDWIKLGSEKKKAFWIEIFSQILNGIFTVLTLINFRARVIPFVIAIQLLVFKGINNENDKNNEIFSPTAYYIKKQKLIKKYTNWYDERYVSLSYLLLVHSFWILNILSQASLTTLMWGFSSYDKNGDIVFSMITSKRRSVTLIYLSLSIAISSSIIAGSFIGYKLYKFKNQ
;
A
#
# COMPACT_ATOMS: atom_id res chain seq x y z
N MET A 1 42.43 0.34 -50.79
CA MET A 1 41.03 0.37 -51.27
C MET A 1 40.14 0.16 -50.05
N SER A 2 39.10 0.95 -49.88
CA SER A 2 38.43 1.17 -48.60
C SER A 2 37.07 0.47 -48.49
N ASP A 3 36.95 -0.49 -47.58
CA ASP A 3 35.65 -1.00 -47.13
C ASP A 3 35.29 -0.34 -45.78
N VAL A 4 34.63 0.82 -45.88
CA VAL A 4 34.01 1.48 -44.72
C VAL A 4 32.62 0.87 -44.52
N SER A 5 32.52 -0.09 -43.61
CA SER A 5 31.24 -0.72 -43.24
C SER A 5 30.40 0.23 -42.38
N ILE A 6 29.39 0.85 -43.00
CA ILE A 6 28.43 1.74 -42.34
C ILE A 6 27.52 0.92 -41.41
N PRO A 7 27.43 1.20 -40.10
CA PRO A 7 26.54 0.47 -39.19
C PRO A 7 25.10 1.00 -39.29
N ILE A 8 24.34 0.51 -40.28
CA ILE A 8 22.96 0.97 -40.58
C ILE A 8 21.93 0.59 -39.48
N ASN A 9 22.27 -0.28 -38.52
CA ASN A 9 21.25 -1.05 -37.77
C ASN A 9 21.04 -0.68 -36.28
N GLN A 10 21.46 0.50 -35.83
CA GLN A 10 21.23 0.95 -34.43
C GLN A 10 19.90 1.69 -34.22
N THR A 11 19.41 2.43 -35.22
CA THR A 11 18.19 3.26 -35.11
C THR A 11 16.89 2.46 -35.17
N GLU A 12 16.84 1.36 -35.92
CA GLU A 12 15.62 0.52 -35.97
C GLU A 12 15.37 -0.21 -34.64
N ASN A 13 16.41 -0.82 -34.06
CA ASN A 13 16.32 -1.56 -32.80
C ASN A 13 15.84 -0.70 -31.61
N PHE A 14 16.24 0.57 -31.55
CA PHE A 14 15.73 1.52 -30.54
C PHE A 14 14.23 1.85 -30.74
N ARG A 15 13.74 1.81 -31.99
CA ARG A 15 12.34 2.08 -32.33
C ARG A 15 11.45 0.87 -32.05
N THR A 16 11.91 -0.34 -32.36
CA THR A 16 11.19 -1.60 -32.08
C THR A 16 11.18 -1.96 -30.59
N GLN A 17 12.26 -1.74 -29.83
CA GLN A 17 12.20 -1.92 -28.37
C GLN A 17 11.19 -0.97 -27.70
N ASN A 18 11.19 0.31 -28.08
CA ASN A 18 10.21 1.28 -27.53
C ASN A 18 8.77 0.98 -27.97
N SER A 19 8.54 0.50 -29.20
CA SER A 19 7.19 0.11 -29.64
C SER A 19 6.69 -1.15 -28.91
N LEU A 20 7.51 -2.20 -28.83
CA LEU A 20 7.17 -3.44 -28.11
C LEU A 20 6.89 -3.20 -26.62
N THR A 21 7.59 -2.24 -26.01
CA THR A 21 7.35 -1.82 -24.62
C THR A 21 6.02 -1.06 -24.48
N LYS A 22 5.71 -0.14 -25.41
CA LYS A 22 4.38 0.50 -25.50
C LYS A 22 3.24 -0.51 -25.61
N TYR A 23 3.37 -1.52 -26.49
CA TYR A 23 2.32 -2.54 -26.66
C TYR A 23 2.19 -3.49 -25.45
N LYS A 24 3.28 -3.81 -24.73
CA LYS A 24 3.19 -4.59 -23.48
C LYS A 24 2.43 -3.86 -22.38
N ILE A 25 2.67 -2.56 -22.20
CA ILE A 25 1.96 -1.75 -21.18
C ILE A 25 0.46 -1.64 -21.50
N LEU A 26 0.11 -1.49 -22.78
CA LEU A 26 -1.29 -1.40 -23.21
C LEU A 26 -2.07 -2.71 -23.03
N LYS A 27 -1.39 -3.86 -23.00
CA LYS A 27 -2.03 -5.19 -22.93
C LYS A 27 -2.58 -5.56 -21.54
N ASN A 28 -2.28 -4.76 -20.50
CA ASN A 28 -2.71 -5.05 -19.14
C ASN A 28 -3.29 -3.78 -18.47
N PRO A 29 -4.60 -3.48 -18.65
CA PRO A 29 -5.19 -2.21 -18.24
C PRO A 29 -5.04 -1.92 -16.74
N LYS A 30 -4.93 -2.96 -15.90
CA LYS A 30 -4.64 -2.82 -14.47
C LYS A 30 -3.29 -2.14 -14.22
N GLN A 31 -2.25 -2.49 -14.98
CA GLN A 31 -0.92 -1.89 -14.84
C GLN A 31 -0.91 -0.41 -15.28
N LEU A 32 -1.63 -0.09 -16.36
CA LEU A 32 -1.79 1.30 -16.83
C LEU A 32 -2.51 2.16 -15.77
N ILE A 33 -3.62 1.67 -15.20
CA ILE A 33 -4.33 2.36 -14.13
C ILE A 33 -3.43 2.54 -12.90
N THR A 34 -2.69 1.50 -12.48
CA THR A 34 -1.73 1.63 -11.37
C THR A 34 -0.66 2.69 -11.65
N LEU A 35 -0.11 2.74 -12.86
CA LEU A 35 0.89 3.73 -13.25
C LEU A 35 0.33 5.16 -13.21
N ILE A 36 -0.88 5.38 -13.72
CA ILE A 36 -1.57 6.69 -13.66
C ILE A 36 -1.82 7.11 -12.21
N VAL A 37 -2.32 6.21 -11.37
CA VAL A 37 -2.56 6.48 -9.93
C VAL A 37 -1.25 6.83 -9.22
N MET A 38 -0.17 6.08 -9.46
CA MET A 38 1.15 6.38 -8.89
C MET A 38 1.71 7.71 -9.37
N LEU A 39 1.53 8.06 -10.65
CA LEU A 39 1.94 9.35 -11.19
C LEU A 39 1.20 10.51 -10.52
N ILE A 40 -0.11 10.40 -10.32
CA ILE A 40 -0.91 11.41 -9.61
C ILE A 40 -0.44 11.55 -8.15
N ILE A 41 -0.20 10.43 -7.45
CA ILE A 41 0.36 10.47 -6.07
C ILE A 41 1.69 11.22 -6.05
N CYS A 42 2.61 10.92 -6.98
CA CYS A 42 3.91 11.58 -7.05
C CYS A 42 3.77 13.09 -7.36
N LEU A 43 2.91 13.48 -8.30
CA LEU A 43 2.70 14.89 -8.66
C LEU A 43 2.05 15.69 -7.53
N CYS A 44 0.98 15.18 -6.91
CA CYS A 44 0.32 15.85 -5.79
C CYS A 44 1.21 15.90 -4.54
N GLY A 45 1.97 14.83 -4.27
CA GLY A 45 2.95 14.78 -3.18
C GLY A 45 4.10 15.77 -3.38
N ALA A 46 4.67 15.83 -4.58
CA ALA A 46 5.70 16.81 -4.93
C ALA A 46 5.18 18.24 -4.84
N ALA A 47 3.98 18.52 -5.37
CA ALA A 47 3.36 19.84 -5.28
C ALA A 47 3.14 20.29 -3.83
N LEU A 48 2.68 19.39 -2.94
CA LEU A 48 2.57 19.67 -1.51
C LEU A 48 3.91 20.02 -0.87
N VAL A 49 4.96 19.23 -1.14
CA VAL A 49 6.31 19.50 -0.62
C VAL A 49 6.81 20.88 -1.09
N LEU A 50 6.72 21.15 -2.41
CA LEU A 50 7.16 22.42 -3.00
C LEU A 50 6.42 23.65 -2.46
N ILE A 51 5.13 23.50 -2.15
CA ILE A 51 4.30 24.57 -1.57
C ILE A 51 4.57 24.73 -0.07
N LEU A 52 4.73 23.63 0.68
CA LEU A 52 4.98 23.66 2.13
C LEU A 52 6.35 24.27 2.48
N PHE A 53 7.39 23.98 1.68
CA PHE A 53 8.73 24.55 1.84
C PHE A 53 8.91 25.92 1.18
N ASP A 54 7.84 26.55 0.66
CA ASP A 54 7.87 27.84 -0.04
C ASP A 54 8.81 27.92 -1.25
N TRP A 55 9.15 26.77 -1.86
CA TRP A 55 9.87 26.72 -3.13
C TRP A 55 8.99 27.26 -4.28
N ILE A 56 7.66 27.13 -4.15
CA ILE A 56 6.67 27.83 -5.00
C ILE A 56 5.99 28.92 -4.15
N LYS A 57 6.38 30.17 -4.36
CA LYS A 57 5.80 31.34 -3.67
C LYS A 57 4.42 31.69 -4.23
N LEU A 58 3.35 31.30 -3.54
CA LEU A 58 1.96 31.52 -3.97
C LEU A 58 1.40 32.92 -3.69
N GLY A 59 2.23 33.86 -3.24
CA GLY A 59 1.91 35.29 -3.07
C GLY A 59 0.99 35.65 -1.90
N SER A 60 0.15 34.73 -1.42
CA SER A 60 -0.62 34.91 -0.19
C SER A 60 -0.88 33.60 0.55
N GLU A 61 -0.91 33.67 1.88
CA GLU A 61 -1.21 32.52 2.76
C GLU A 61 -2.55 31.85 2.43
N LYS A 62 -3.57 32.64 2.04
CA LYS A 62 -4.87 32.11 1.62
C LYS A 62 -4.76 31.23 0.36
N LYS A 63 -3.94 31.64 -0.63
CA LYS A 63 -3.69 30.83 -1.83
C LYS A 63 -2.86 29.58 -1.50
N LYS A 64 -1.86 29.71 -0.61
CA LYS A 64 -1.06 28.59 -0.11
C LYS A 64 -1.93 27.52 0.56
N ALA A 65 -2.77 27.92 1.51
CA ALA A 65 -3.70 27.03 2.21
C ALA A 65 -4.70 26.33 1.26
N PHE A 66 -5.24 27.07 0.28
CA PHE A 66 -6.17 26.53 -0.72
C PHE A 66 -5.55 25.40 -1.56
N TRP A 67 -4.34 25.60 -2.09
CA TRP A 67 -3.66 24.56 -2.88
C TRP A 67 -3.23 23.36 -2.02
N ILE A 68 -2.77 23.59 -0.79
CA ILE A 68 -2.46 22.52 0.16
C ILE A 68 -3.70 21.66 0.43
N GLU A 69 -4.87 22.26 0.66
CA GLU A 69 -6.13 21.52 0.86
C GLU A 69 -6.47 20.65 -0.37
N ILE A 70 -6.44 21.22 -1.59
CA ILE A 70 -6.75 20.47 -2.82
C ILE A 70 -5.85 19.23 -2.97
N PHE A 71 -4.54 19.39 -2.91
CA PHE A 71 -3.62 18.26 -3.08
C PHE A 71 -3.73 17.25 -1.92
N SER A 72 -3.99 17.73 -0.71
CA SER A 72 -4.21 16.87 0.47
C SER A 72 -5.48 16.03 0.33
N GLN A 73 -6.59 16.62 -0.14
CA GLN A 73 -7.84 15.90 -0.39
C GLN A 73 -7.69 14.87 -1.52
N ILE A 74 -7.01 15.22 -2.62
CA ILE A 74 -6.74 14.29 -3.73
C ILE A 74 -5.93 13.08 -3.25
N LEU A 75 -4.81 13.30 -2.56
CA LEU A 75 -3.99 12.21 -2.02
C LEU A 75 -4.77 11.33 -1.05
N ASN A 76 -5.52 11.94 -0.14
CA ASN A 76 -6.29 11.20 0.85
C ASN A 76 -7.42 10.36 0.21
N GLY A 77 -8.11 10.89 -0.79
CA GLY A 77 -9.08 10.13 -1.58
C GLY A 77 -8.45 8.91 -2.27
N ILE A 78 -7.29 9.09 -2.90
CA ILE A 78 -6.53 8.00 -3.54
C ILE A 78 -6.10 6.95 -2.51
N PHE A 79 -5.50 7.36 -1.39
CA PHE A 79 -5.08 6.43 -0.33
C PHE A 79 -6.26 5.70 0.32
N THR A 80 -7.42 6.34 0.46
CA THR A 80 -8.67 5.71 0.92
C THR A 80 -9.09 4.58 -0.03
N VAL A 81 -9.17 4.86 -1.34
CA VAL A 81 -9.55 3.87 -2.37
C VAL A 81 -8.53 2.72 -2.43
N LEU A 82 -7.23 3.01 -2.41
CA LEU A 82 -6.18 1.98 -2.36
C LEU A 82 -6.26 1.12 -1.10
N THR A 83 -6.62 1.72 0.05
CA THR A 83 -6.81 0.98 1.31
C THR A 83 -8.01 0.03 1.20
N LEU A 84 -9.15 0.51 0.70
CA LEU A 84 -10.37 -0.30 0.53
C LEU A 84 -10.16 -1.47 -0.43
N ILE A 85 -9.51 -1.25 -1.58
CA ILE A 85 -9.18 -2.31 -2.55
C ILE A 85 -8.31 -3.40 -1.92
N ASN A 86 -7.31 -3.01 -1.12
CA ASN A 86 -6.37 -3.96 -0.51
C ASN A 86 -6.84 -4.51 0.84
N PHE A 87 -7.89 -3.97 1.45
CA PHE A 87 -8.41 -4.35 2.77
C PHE A 87 -8.68 -5.86 2.85
N ARG A 88 -9.41 -6.40 1.88
CA ARG A 88 -9.77 -7.82 1.85
C ARG A 88 -8.55 -8.74 1.76
N ALA A 89 -7.53 -8.35 1.00
CA ALA A 89 -6.30 -9.13 0.82
C ALA A 89 -5.39 -9.11 2.06
N ARG A 90 -5.56 -8.14 2.96
CA ARG A 90 -4.78 -8.00 4.21
C ARG A 90 -5.51 -8.58 5.42
N VAL A 91 -6.82 -8.34 5.54
CA VAL A 91 -7.62 -8.79 6.70
C VAL A 91 -7.92 -10.28 6.66
N ILE A 92 -8.23 -10.86 5.50
CA ILE A 92 -8.57 -12.31 5.43
C ILE A 92 -7.39 -13.19 5.86
N PRO A 93 -6.16 -13.03 5.36
CA PRO A 93 -5.04 -13.87 5.79
C PRO A 93 -4.64 -13.62 7.24
N PHE A 94 -4.78 -12.39 7.75
CA PHE A 94 -4.57 -12.08 9.17
C PHE A 94 -5.48 -12.93 10.07
N VAL A 95 -6.79 -12.90 9.83
CA VAL A 95 -7.77 -13.67 10.60
C VAL A 95 -7.53 -15.18 10.45
N ILE A 96 -7.19 -15.66 9.25
CA ILE A 96 -6.90 -17.08 9.04
C ILE A 96 -5.60 -17.51 9.74
N ALA A 97 -4.55 -16.67 9.77
CA ALA A 97 -3.31 -16.95 10.47
C ALA A 97 -3.53 -17.11 11.98
N ILE A 98 -4.36 -16.24 12.59
CA ILE A 98 -4.77 -16.38 14.00
C ILE A 98 -5.52 -17.70 14.21
N GLN A 99 -6.53 -18.00 13.38
CA GLN A 99 -7.32 -19.24 13.50
C GLN A 99 -6.44 -20.49 13.40
N LEU A 100 -5.47 -20.51 12.48
CA LEU A 100 -4.54 -21.63 12.33
C LEU A 100 -3.53 -21.73 13.49
N LEU A 101 -3.14 -20.61 14.13
CA LEU A 101 -2.26 -20.62 15.30
C LEU A 101 -2.98 -21.17 16.53
N VAL A 102 -4.20 -20.69 16.80
CA VAL A 102 -5.05 -21.19 17.90
C VAL A 102 -5.32 -22.68 17.70
N PHE A 103 -5.67 -23.10 16.49
CA PHE A 103 -5.89 -24.50 16.15
C PHE A 103 -4.66 -25.38 16.33
N LYS A 104 -3.46 -24.89 15.95
CA LYS A 104 -2.21 -25.60 16.21
C LYS A 104 -1.90 -25.70 17.71
N GLY A 105 -2.25 -24.68 18.50
CA GLY A 105 -2.15 -24.72 19.96
C GLY A 105 -3.00 -25.83 20.57
N ILE A 106 -4.28 -25.88 20.21
CA ILE A 106 -5.25 -26.88 20.71
C ILE A 106 -4.83 -28.31 20.31
N ASN A 107 -4.45 -28.54 19.05
CA ASN A 107 -4.03 -29.89 18.63
C ASN A 107 -2.76 -30.36 19.36
N ASN A 108 -1.78 -29.47 19.57
CA ASN A 108 -0.58 -29.78 20.36
C ASN A 108 -0.87 -30.12 21.84
N GLU A 109 -2.07 -29.80 22.34
CA GLU A 109 -2.55 -30.15 23.68
C GLU A 109 -3.34 -31.46 23.64
N ASN A 110 -4.23 -31.63 22.66
CA ASN A 110 -5.01 -32.86 22.47
C ASN A 110 -4.14 -34.07 22.07
N ASP A 111 -3.05 -33.87 21.32
CA ASP A 111 -2.07 -34.92 21.00
C ASP A 111 -1.37 -35.45 22.27
N LYS A 112 -1.22 -34.63 23.33
CA LYS A 112 -0.71 -35.09 24.64
C LYS A 112 -1.76 -35.89 25.42
N ASN A 113 -3.04 -35.66 25.11
CA ASN A 113 -4.19 -36.28 25.76
C ASN A 113 -4.74 -37.49 24.96
N ASN A 114 -4.07 -37.89 23.88
CA ASN A 114 -4.44 -39.00 22.97
C ASN A 114 -5.81 -38.86 22.27
N GLU A 115 -6.35 -37.64 22.10
CA GLU A 115 -7.60 -37.42 21.37
C GLU A 115 -7.36 -37.17 19.87
N ILE A 116 -7.53 -38.22 19.05
CA ILE A 116 -7.40 -38.13 17.58
C ILE A 116 -8.62 -37.44 16.97
N PHE A 117 -8.56 -36.12 16.86
CA PHE A 117 -9.52 -35.34 16.06
C PHE A 117 -9.28 -35.54 14.54
N SER A 118 -10.12 -34.93 13.68
CA SER A 118 -9.91 -34.91 12.22
C SER A 118 -9.47 -33.51 11.72
N PRO A 119 -8.24 -33.05 12.04
CA PRO A 119 -7.84 -31.66 11.84
C PRO A 119 -7.46 -31.30 10.39
N THR A 120 -7.09 -32.30 9.59
CA THR A 120 -6.34 -32.13 8.34
C THR A 120 -7.15 -31.41 7.26
N ALA A 121 -8.43 -31.73 7.11
CA ALA A 121 -9.30 -31.10 6.10
C ALA A 121 -9.55 -29.60 6.36
N TYR A 122 -9.71 -29.22 7.63
CA TYR A 122 -9.86 -27.82 8.04
C TYR A 122 -8.58 -27.03 7.73
N TYR A 123 -7.43 -27.56 8.14
CA TYR A 123 -6.12 -26.94 7.93
C TYR A 123 -5.84 -26.71 6.43
N ILE A 124 -6.02 -27.74 5.59
CA ILE A 124 -5.83 -27.64 4.13
C ILE A 124 -6.76 -26.59 3.50
N LYS A 125 -8.03 -26.52 3.93
CA LYS A 125 -8.99 -25.53 3.41
C LYS A 125 -8.56 -24.09 3.74
N LYS A 126 -8.03 -23.86 4.94
CA LYS A 126 -7.54 -22.55 5.38
C LYS A 126 -6.21 -22.17 4.73
N GLN A 127 -5.29 -23.12 4.54
CA GLN A 127 -4.04 -22.89 3.80
C GLN A 127 -4.30 -22.50 2.33
N LYS A 128 -5.21 -23.21 1.64
CA LYS A 128 -5.64 -22.83 0.27
C LYS A 128 -6.22 -21.42 0.21
N LEU A 129 -6.92 -20.96 1.25
CA LEU A 129 -7.42 -19.59 1.34
C LEU A 129 -6.30 -18.56 1.53
N ILE A 130 -5.31 -18.80 2.39
CA ILE A 130 -4.13 -17.92 2.50
C ILE A 130 -3.44 -17.80 1.15
N LYS A 131 -3.10 -18.92 0.50
CA LYS A 131 -2.38 -18.92 -0.79
C LYS A 131 -3.12 -18.17 -1.91
N LYS A 132 -4.45 -18.08 -1.84
CA LYS A 132 -5.28 -17.29 -2.77
C LYS A 132 -5.11 -15.77 -2.60
N TYR A 133 -4.93 -15.28 -1.38
CA TYR A 133 -4.78 -13.84 -1.08
C TYR A 133 -3.32 -13.40 -0.91
N THR A 134 -2.43 -14.35 -0.60
CA THR A 134 -1.04 -14.15 -0.24
C THR A 134 -0.15 -15.01 -1.15
N ASN A 135 0.02 -14.58 -2.40
CA ASN A 135 0.73 -15.35 -3.43
C ASN A 135 2.22 -15.62 -3.13
N TRP A 136 2.84 -14.80 -2.28
CA TRP A 136 4.23 -14.96 -1.80
C TRP A 136 4.37 -15.95 -0.64
N TYR A 137 3.27 -16.40 -0.04
CA TYR A 137 3.30 -17.34 1.09
C TYR A 137 3.39 -18.79 0.60
N ASP A 138 4.41 -19.49 1.09
CA ASP A 138 4.59 -20.93 0.95
C ASP A 138 4.88 -21.51 2.35
N GLU A 139 4.03 -22.44 2.79
CA GLU A 139 4.07 -23.05 4.13
C GLU A 139 5.37 -23.83 4.39
N ARG A 140 6.09 -24.26 3.34
CA ARG A 140 7.38 -24.94 3.46
C ARG A 140 8.50 -24.03 3.95
N TYR A 141 8.37 -22.72 3.74
CA TYR A 141 9.45 -21.75 4.01
C TYR A 141 9.02 -20.54 4.87
N VAL A 142 7.71 -20.27 5.02
CA VAL A 142 7.15 -19.23 5.89
C VAL A 142 6.42 -19.87 7.06
N SER A 143 6.90 -19.64 8.28
CA SER A 143 6.17 -20.05 9.49
C SER A 143 4.91 -19.22 9.68
N LEU A 144 3.89 -19.81 10.30
CA LEU A 144 2.60 -19.17 10.50
C LEU A 144 2.69 -17.91 11.38
N SER A 145 3.58 -17.90 12.38
CA SER A 145 3.88 -16.71 13.19
C SER A 145 4.52 -15.58 12.38
N TYR A 146 5.33 -15.92 11.36
CA TYR A 146 5.91 -14.93 10.45
C TYR A 146 4.85 -14.34 9.51
N LEU A 147 3.94 -15.19 9.00
CA LEU A 147 2.78 -14.73 8.23
C LEU A 147 1.93 -13.76 9.05
N LEU A 148 1.66 -14.09 10.32
CA LEU A 148 0.93 -13.22 11.23
C LEU A 148 1.67 -11.89 11.42
N LEU A 149 2.97 -11.91 11.73
CA LEU A 149 3.79 -10.69 11.93
C LEU A 149 3.68 -9.73 10.75
N VAL A 150 3.88 -10.22 9.51
CA VAL A 150 3.76 -9.41 8.29
C VAL A 150 2.35 -8.82 8.15
N HIS A 151 1.31 -9.61 8.43
CA HIS A 151 -0.06 -9.12 8.33
C HIS A 151 -0.42 -8.15 9.46
N SER A 152 0.14 -8.27 10.67
CA SER A 152 -0.02 -7.30 11.75
C SER A 152 0.47 -5.91 11.33
N PHE A 153 1.60 -5.81 10.62
CA PHE A 153 2.05 -4.54 10.05
C PHE A 153 1.08 -4.00 9.00
N TRP A 154 0.47 -4.84 8.17
CA TRP A 154 -0.57 -4.41 7.22
C TRP A 154 -1.91 -4.01 7.88
N ILE A 155 -2.28 -4.62 9.00
CA ILE A 155 -3.42 -4.16 9.82
C ILE A 155 -3.10 -2.80 10.45
N LEU A 156 -1.90 -2.63 11.02
CA LEU A 156 -1.44 -1.35 11.55
C LEU A 156 -1.45 -0.26 10.48
N ASN A 157 -0.99 -0.57 9.25
CA ASN A 157 -1.08 0.34 8.11
C ASN A 157 -2.53 0.74 7.78
N ILE A 158 -3.48 -0.21 7.75
CA ILE A 158 -4.91 0.06 7.50
C ILE A 158 -5.48 0.97 8.60
N LEU A 159 -5.26 0.65 9.87
CA LEU A 159 -5.73 1.45 11.01
C LEU A 159 -5.17 2.87 10.96
N SER A 160 -3.88 2.99 10.63
CA SER A 160 -3.20 4.28 10.50
C SER A 160 -3.72 5.13 9.34
N GLN A 161 -3.99 4.52 8.18
CA GLN A 161 -4.59 5.21 7.03
C GLN A 161 -6.07 5.55 7.25
N ALA A 162 -6.82 4.74 8.00
CA ALA A 162 -8.17 5.09 8.44
C ALA A 162 -8.15 6.28 9.41
N SER A 163 -7.24 6.27 10.40
CA SER A 163 -7.02 7.40 11.31
C SER A 163 -6.67 8.68 10.55
N LEU A 164 -5.72 8.62 9.62
CA LEU A 164 -5.34 9.75 8.77
C LEU A 164 -6.53 10.27 7.96
N THR A 165 -7.30 9.37 7.33
CA THR A 165 -8.51 9.74 6.55
C THR A 165 -9.54 10.46 7.43
N THR A 166 -9.80 9.95 8.64
CA THR A 166 -10.71 10.57 9.62
C THR A 166 -10.18 11.92 10.11
N LEU A 167 -8.88 12.06 10.38
CA LEU A 167 -8.25 13.35 10.73
C LEU A 167 -8.27 14.36 9.56
N MET A 168 -8.40 13.89 8.33
CA MET A 168 -8.48 14.72 7.13
C MET A 168 -9.93 15.12 6.79
N TRP A 169 -10.91 14.20 6.88
CA TRP A 169 -12.32 14.44 6.56
C TRP A 169 -13.14 14.94 7.75
N GLY A 170 -12.95 14.36 8.94
CA GLY A 170 -13.79 14.54 10.13
C GLY A 170 -13.72 15.91 10.80
N PHE A 171 -12.91 16.83 10.25
CA PHE A 171 -12.84 18.24 10.68
C PHE A 171 -13.31 19.21 9.58
N SER A 172 -14.12 18.74 8.61
CA SER A 172 -14.98 19.62 7.81
C SER A 172 -16.00 20.29 8.73
N SER A 173 -15.63 21.45 9.27
CA SER A 173 -16.56 22.24 10.09
C SER A 173 -17.45 23.03 9.13
N TYR A 174 -18.72 22.66 9.07
CA TYR A 174 -19.74 23.55 8.54
C TYR A 174 -19.67 24.87 9.29
N ASP A 175 -19.65 26.00 8.57
CA ASP A 175 -19.92 27.27 9.23
C ASP A 175 -21.40 27.30 9.65
N LYS A 176 -21.72 28.15 10.62
CA LYS A 176 -23.07 28.33 11.18
C LYS A 176 -24.10 28.73 10.12
N ASN A 177 -23.64 29.20 8.95
CA ASN A 177 -24.44 29.65 7.81
C ASN A 177 -24.65 28.56 6.74
N GLY A 178 -24.10 27.36 6.90
CA GLY A 178 -24.22 26.25 5.94
C GLY A 178 -23.23 26.28 4.76
N ASP A 179 -22.38 27.31 4.68
CA ASP A 179 -21.31 27.38 3.67
C ASP A 179 -20.29 26.25 3.86
N ILE A 180 -19.85 25.67 2.73
CA ILE A 180 -18.76 24.68 2.70
C ILE A 180 -17.43 25.41 2.92
N VAL A 181 -17.12 25.70 4.18
CA VAL A 181 -15.79 26.15 4.55
C VAL A 181 -14.84 24.98 4.43
N PHE A 182 -13.98 25.04 3.39
CA PHE A 182 -12.91 24.07 3.20
C PHE A 182 -12.18 23.82 4.51
N SER A 183 -11.92 22.56 4.80
CA SER A 183 -11.69 22.09 6.16
C SER A 183 -10.37 22.56 6.78
N MET A 184 -9.48 23.16 5.98
CA MET A 184 -8.25 23.87 6.40
C MET A 184 -8.40 25.40 6.59
N ILE A 185 -9.53 26.01 6.25
CA ILE A 185 -9.75 27.47 6.37
C ILE A 185 -10.27 27.86 7.77
N THR A 186 -10.69 26.88 8.58
CA THR A 186 -11.18 27.12 9.95
C THR A 186 -10.03 27.34 10.93
N SER A 187 -10.22 28.22 11.92
CA SER A 187 -9.13 28.67 12.81
C SER A 187 -8.66 27.65 13.84
N LYS A 188 -9.33 26.49 13.99
CA LYS A 188 -8.89 25.43 14.90
C LYS A 188 -7.76 24.61 14.27
N ARG A 189 -6.53 24.96 14.66
CA ARG A 189 -5.29 24.22 14.35
C ARG A 189 -5.47 22.73 14.68
N ARG A 190 -5.49 21.87 13.65
CA ARG A 190 -5.51 20.41 13.84
C ARG A 190 -4.26 19.95 14.59
N SER A 191 -4.35 18.79 15.24
CA SER A 191 -3.17 18.15 15.83
C SER A 191 -2.24 17.64 14.73
N VAL A 192 -1.33 18.52 14.30
CA VAL A 192 -0.25 18.24 13.34
C VAL A 192 0.57 17.04 13.81
N THR A 193 0.76 16.89 15.12
CA THR A 193 1.40 15.73 15.77
C THR A 193 0.68 14.41 15.45
N LEU A 194 -0.65 14.35 15.54
CA LEU A 194 -1.41 13.13 15.21
C LEU A 194 -1.37 12.80 13.72
N ILE A 195 -1.36 13.81 12.86
CA ILE A 195 -1.22 13.64 11.40
C ILE A 195 0.16 13.05 11.08
N TYR A 196 1.24 13.62 11.62
CA TYR A 196 2.59 13.08 11.41
C TYR A 196 2.78 11.70 12.04
N LEU A 197 2.23 11.45 13.23
CA LEU A 197 2.30 10.12 13.87
C LEU A 197 1.61 9.06 13.00
N SER A 198 0.38 9.32 12.54
CA SER A 198 -0.37 8.41 11.67
C SER A 198 0.33 8.22 10.32
N LEU A 199 0.87 9.27 9.71
CA LEU A 199 1.64 9.17 8.48
C LEU A 199 2.91 8.32 8.67
N SER A 200 3.63 8.54 9.77
CA SER A 200 4.87 7.81 10.10
C SER A 200 4.61 6.32 10.33
N ILE A 201 3.54 5.98 11.06
CA ILE A 201 3.12 4.60 11.28
C ILE A 201 2.68 3.95 9.96
N ALA A 202 1.92 4.65 9.10
CA ALA A 202 1.48 4.12 7.81
C ALA A 202 2.67 3.78 6.88
N ILE A 203 3.64 4.68 6.78
CA ILE A 203 4.84 4.51 5.96
C ILE A 203 5.74 3.40 6.55
N SER A 204 6.11 3.49 7.83
CA SER A 204 7.03 2.52 8.45
C SER A 204 6.49 1.10 8.43
N SER A 205 5.22 0.89 8.76
CA SER A 205 4.59 -0.44 8.72
C SER A 205 4.56 -1.04 7.31
N SER A 206 4.34 -0.22 6.27
CA SER A 206 4.40 -0.68 4.87
C SER A 206 5.81 -1.08 4.45
N ILE A 207 6.82 -0.28 4.80
CA ILE A 207 8.23 -0.57 4.51
C ILE A 207 8.65 -1.86 5.23
N ILE A 208 8.38 -1.98 6.53
CA ILE A 208 8.76 -3.14 7.34
C ILE A 208 8.11 -4.43 6.79
N ALA A 209 6.81 -4.41 6.49
CA ALA A 209 6.13 -5.56 5.88
C ALA A 209 6.72 -5.94 4.52
N GLY A 210 7.00 -4.94 3.67
CA GLY A 210 7.64 -5.15 2.37
C GLY A 210 9.05 -5.74 2.48
N SER A 211 9.87 -5.22 3.40
CA SER A 211 11.22 -5.70 3.68
C SER A 211 11.21 -7.15 4.18
N PHE A 212 10.28 -7.52 5.07
CA PHE A 212 10.13 -8.91 5.52
C PHE A 212 9.77 -9.85 4.36
N ILE A 213 8.79 -9.49 3.52
CA ILE A 213 8.43 -10.29 2.35
C ILE A 213 9.62 -10.41 1.39
N GLY A 214 10.31 -9.31 1.08
CA GLY A 214 11.48 -9.29 0.20
C GLY A 214 12.63 -10.16 0.72
N TYR A 215 12.93 -10.09 2.01
CA TYR A 215 13.96 -10.93 2.65
C TYR A 215 13.63 -12.43 2.53
N LYS A 216 12.37 -12.82 2.77
CA LYS A 216 11.95 -14.21 2.61
C LYS A 216 12.01 -14.68 1.16
N LEU A 217 11.50 -13.89 0.21
CA LEU A 217 11.56 -14.21 -1.22
C LEU A 217 13.00 -14.32 -1.74
N TYR A 218 13.91 -13.45 -1.29
CA TYR A 218 15.34 -13.55 -1.59
C TYR A 218 15.93 -14.86 -1.06
N LYS A 219 15.62 -15.23 0.20
CA LYS A 219 16.08 -16.49 0.77
C LYS A 219 15.57 -17.71 0.00
N PHE A 220 14.31 -17.71 -0.47
CA PHE A 220 13.74 -18.83 -1.22
C PHE A 220 14.34 -19.01 -2.62
N LYS A 221 14.92 -17.95 -3.20
CA LYS A 221 15.57 -18.02 -4.52
C LYS A 221 16.99 -18.60 -4.43
N ASN A 222 17.59 -18.60 -3.24
CA ASN A 222 18.98 -18.98 -2.99
C ASN A 222 19.07 -20.25 -2.09
N GLN A 223 18.03 -21.08 -2.10
CA GLN A 223 17.94 -22.39 -1.45
C GLN A 223 17.53 -23.44 -2.49
#